data_AF-A0A6J1PDV9-F1
#
_entry.id   AF-A0A6J1PDV9-F1
#
_cell.length_a   1.000
_cell.length_b   1.000
_cell.length_c   1.000
_cell.angle_alpha   90.00
_cell.angle_beta   90.00
_cell.angle_gamma   90.00
#
_symmetry.space_group_name_H-M   'P 1'
#
loop_
_entity.id
_entity.type
_entity.pdbx_description
1 polymer ?
#
loop_
_entity_poly.entity_id
_entity_poly.type
_entity_poly.pdbx_seq_one_letter_code
_entity_poly.pdbx_strand_id
1 'polypeptide(L)'
;MTQSITHSMQVMIEKESREMITTWPDIVRDIIDAIKDLNIPDVVKWIEKVLQYNVLGGKKTRGLTLIYAYKMLIPNDQLTEDNIHLARILAWCVELV
;
A
#
# COMPACT_ATOMS: atom_id res chain seq x y z
N MET A 1 -9.05 -10.53 27.84
CA MET A 1 -8.13 -10.91 26.74
C MET A 1 -8.58 -10.37 25.40
N THR A 2 -9.83 -10.59 24.97
CA THR A 2 -10.36 -10.18 23.65
C THR A 2 -10.26 -8.67 23.38
N GLN A 3 -10.61 -7.82 24.36
CA GLN A 3 -10.48 -6.36 24.22
C GLN A 3 -9.03 -5.88 24.01
N SER A 4 -8.04 -6.55 24.59
CA SER A 4 -6.62 -6.20 24.44
C SER A 4 -6.12 -6.50 23.02
N ILE A 5 -6.54 -7.64 22.46
CA ILE A 5 -6.24 -8.03 21.09
C ILE A 5 -6.89 -7.04 20.11
N THR A 6 -8.18 -6.71 20.28
CA THR A 6 -8.87 -5.74 19.44
C THR A 6 -8.18 -4.37 19.44
N HIS A 7 -7.73 -3.90 20.61
CA HIS A 7 -7.01 -2.63 20.71
C HIS A 7 -5.67 -2.67 19.97
N SER A 8 -4.88 -3.74 20.15
CA SER A 8 -3.59 -3.91 19.45
C SER A 8 -3.75 -3.97 17.92
N MET A 9 -4.82 -4.61 17.44
CA MET A 9 -5.16 -4.65 16.02
C MET A 9 -5.52 -3.27 15.48
N GLN A 10 -6.33 -2.51 16.22
CA GLN A 10 -6.74 -1.17 15.79
C GLN A 10 -5.53 -0.23 15.66
N VAL A 11 -4.63 -0.25 16.64
CA VAL A 11 -3.37 0.53 16.60
C VAL A 11 -2.52 0.15 15.38
N MET A 12 -2.42 -1.16 15.07
CA MET A 12 -1.70 -1.62 13.89
C MET A 12 -2.36 -1.13 12.60
N ILE A 13 -3.69 -1.25 12.47
CA ILE A 13 -4.43 -0.81 11.29
C ILE A 13 -4.24 0.69 11.05
N GLU A 14 -4.32 1.50 12.11
CA GLU A 14 -4.10 2.94 12.03
C GLU A 14 -2.67 3.29 11.61
N LYS A 15 -1.67 2.56 12.14
CA LYS A 15 -0.27 2.70 11.72
C LYS A 15 -0.12 2.37 10.24
N GLU A 16 -0.53 1.18 9.80
CA GLU A 16 -0.31 0.73 8.43
C GLU A 16 -1.12 1.55 7.41
N SER A 17 -2.28 2.08 7.79
CA SER A 17 -3.04 3.01 6.94
C SER A 17 -2.24 4.29 6.63
N ARG A 18 -1.55 4.86 7.63
CA ARG A 18 -0.67 6.02 7.42
C ARG A 18 0.56 5.68 6.59
N GLU A 19 1.17 4.53 6.85
CA GLU A 19 2.38 4.07 6.14
C GLU A 19 2.10 3.77 4.67
N MET A 20 0.94 3.16 4.37
CA MET A 20 0.49 2.98 3.00
C MET A 20 0.36 4.32 2.29
N ILE A 21 -0.36 5.30 2.89
CA ILE A 21 -0.49 6.65 2.32
C ILE A 21 0.87 7.31 2.08
N THR A 22 1.82 7.12 3.00
CA THR A 22 3.18 7.66 2.88
C THR A 22 3.94 7.04 1.70
N THR A 23 3.71 5.77 1.41
CA THR A 23 4.37 5.04 0.31
C THR A 23 3.76 5.36 -1.06
N TRP A 24 2.50 5.84 -1.11
CA TRP A 24 1.77 6.04 -2.36
C TRP A 24 2.45 6.97 -3.39
N PRO A 25 3.03 8.13 -3.01
CA PRO A 25 3.71 9.00 -3.97
C PRO A 25 4.87 8.29 -4.69
N ASP A 26 5.62 7.45 -3.98
CA ASP A 26 6.70 6.67 -4.57
C ASP A 26 6.17 5.64 -5.58
N ILE A 27 5.06 4.95 -5.27
CA ILE A 27 4.39 4.03 -6.21
C ILE A 27 3.94 4.76 -7.48
N VAL A 28 3.33 5.94 -7.35
CA VAL A 28 2.91 6.73 -8.50
C VAL A 28 4.11 7.13 -9.34
N ARG A 29 5.19 7.61 -8.71
CA ARG A 29 6.43 7.96 -9.41
C ARG A 29 6.98 6.77 -10.18
N ASP A 30 7.07 5.60 -9.55
CA ASP A 30 7.64 4.40 -10.18
C ASP A 30 6.80 3.94 -11.39
N ILE A 31 5.47 4.04 -11.30
CA ILE A 31 4.58 3.74 -12.44
C ILE A 31 4.81 4.76 -13.57
N ILE A 32 4.86 6.05 -13.25
CA ILE A 32 5.08 7.13 -14.24
C ILE A 32 6.46 6.99 -14.91
N ASP A 33 7.50 6.70 -14.13
CA ASP A 33 8.85 6.48 -14.62
C ASP A 33 8.95 5.26 -15.53
N ALA A 34 8.16 4.22 -15.31
CA ALA A 34 8.12 3.03 -16.16
C ALA A 34 7.46 3.28 -17.54
N ILE A 35 6.58 4.29 -17.65
CA ILE A 35 5.82 4.58 -18.88
C ILE A 35 6.31 5.82 -19.63
N LYS A 36 7.18 6.65 -19.03
CA LYS A 36 7.64 7.91 -19.64
C LYS A 36 8.34 7.69 -20.98
N ASP A 37 9.06 6.58 -21.13
CA ASP A 37 9.84 6.25 -22.33
C ASP A 37 8.98 5.82 -23.52
N LEU A 38 7.66 5.63 -23.32
CA LEU A 38 6.72 5.39 -24.41
C LEU A 38 6.59 6.61 -25.35
N ASN A 39 7.09 7.79 -24.96
CA ASN A 39 7.02 9.04 -25.72
C ASN A 39 5.59 9.45 -26.11
N ILE A 40 4.62 9.14 -25.24
CA ILE A 40 3.22 9.58 -25.37
C ILE A 40 2.84 10.43 -24.14
N PRO A 41 3.15 11.75 -24.14
CA PRO A 41 2.97 12.61 -22.96
C PRO A 41 1.55 12.63 -22.41
N ASP A 42 0.55 12.56 -23.29
CA ASP A 42 -0.85 12.55 -22.91
C ASP A 42 -1.24 11.29 -22.12
N VAL A 43 -0.65 10.14 -22.43
CA VAL A 43 -0.87 8.88 -21.70
C VAL A 43 -0.29 8.98 -20.29
N VAL A 44 0.91 9.54 -20.15
CA VAL A 44 1.56 9.73 -18.85
C VAL A 44 0.69 10.60 -17.94
N LYS A 45 0.27 11.77 -18.45
CA LYS A 45 -0.61 12.70 -17.71
C LYS A 45 -1.96 12.06 -17.38
N TRP A 46 -2.50 11.26 -18.28
CA TRP A 46 -3.77 10.57 -18.06
C TRP A 46 -3.67 9.49 -16.98
N ILE A 47 -2.61 8.68 -17.01
CA ILE A 47 -2.37 7.64 -15.99
C ILE A 47 -2.20 8.26 -14.62
N GLU A 48 -1.44 9.34 -14.49
CA GLU A 48 -1.31 10.06 -13.20
C GLU A 48 -2.68 10.47 -12.64
N LYS A 49 -3.54 11.04 -13.50
CA LYS A 49 -4.90 11.44 -13.11
C LYS A 49 -5.78 10.24 -12.73
N VAL A 50 -5.69 9.13 -13.46
CA VAL A 50 -6.43 7.89 -13.17
C VAL A 50 -6.02 7.32 -11.81
N LEU A 51 -4.73 7.29 -11.51
CA LEU A 51 -4.20 6.82 -10.23
C LEU A 51 -4.68 7.71 -9.07
N GLN A 52 -4.57 9.03 -9.21
CA GLN A 52 -5.01 9.98 -8.18
C GLN A 52 -6.52 9.91 -7.93
N TYR A 53 -7.33 9.69 -8.96
CA TYR A 53 -8.79 9.70 -8.83
C TYR A 53 -9.36 8.38 -8.30
N ASN A 54 -8.90 7.23 -8.81
CA ASN A 54 -9.54 5.94 -8.53
C ASN A 54 -8.99 5.24 -7.29
N VAL A 55 -7.71 5.47 -6.97
CA VAL A 55 -7.01 4.68 -5.95
C VAL A 55 -7.05 5.39 -4.59
N LEU A 56 -6.96 6.71 -4.59
CA LEU A 56 -7.03 7.53 -3.37
C LEU A 56 -8.49 7.87 -3.03
N GLY A 57 -9.08 7.13 -2.09
CA GLY A 57 -10.42 7.46 -1.58
C GLY A 57 -11.07 6.37 -0.75
N GLY A 58 -10.58 5.13 -0.86
CA GLY A 58 -11.10 4.00 -0.08
C GLY A 58 -10.52 3.87 1.33
N LYS A 59 -11.17 2.98 2.11
CA LYS A 59 -10.70 2.52 3.42
C LYS A 59 -9.44 1.64 3.36
N LYS A 60 -9.02 1.22 2.16
CA LYS A 60 -7.86 0.35 1.91
C LYS A 60 -7.93 -0.98 2.65
N THR A 61 -9.15 -1.46 2.88
CA THR A 61 -9.38 -2.65 3.71
C THR A 61 -8.66 -3.87 3.15
N ARG A 62 -8.59 -4.02 1.82
CA ARG A 62 -7.96 -5.20 1.19
C ARG A 62 -6.45 -5.16 1.43
N GLY A 63 -5.82 -4.01 1.18
CA GLY A 63 -4.40 -3.80 1.45
C GLY A 63 -4.04 -3.95 2.93
N LEU A 64 -4.85 -3.38 3.83
CA LEU A 64 -4.63 -3.48 5.27
C LEU A 64 -4.80 -4.92 5.78
N THR A 65 -5.78 -5.66 5.27
CA THR A 65 -5.94 -7.10 5.57
C THR A 65 -4.72 -7.91 5.10
N LEU A 66 -4.14 -7.58 3.95
CA LEU A 66 -2.92 -8.24 3.47
C LEU A 66 -1.75 -8.01 4.43
N ILE A 67 -1.48 -6.76 4.82
CA ILE A 67 -0.37 -6.43 5.72
C ILE A 67 -0.59 -7.10 7.09
N TYR A 68 -1.84 -7.11 7.58
CA TYR A 68 -2.20 -7.80 8.80
C TYR A 68 -1.92 -9.30 8.72
N ALA A 69 -2.38 -9.97 7.66
CA ALA A 69 -2.13 -11.38 7.44
C ALA A 69 -0.63 -11.69 7.34
N TYR A 70 0.14 -10.86 6.64
CA TYR A 70 1.59 -10.98 6.55
C TYR A 70 2.23 -10.98 7.94
N LYS A 71 1.92 -9.98 8.78
CA LYS A 71 2.48 -9.89 10.14
C LYS A 71 2.05 -11.01 11.07
N MET A 72 0.90 -11.64 10.83
CA MET A 72 0.43 -12.78 11.63
C MET A 72 1.09 -14.10 11.23
N LEU A 73 1.37 -14.29 9.94
CA LEU A 73 1.80 -15.59 9.40
C LEU A 73 3.31 -15.73 9.32
N ILE A 74 4.03 -14.61 9.27
CA ILE A 74 5.47 -14.60 9.03
C ILE A 74 6.25 -14.66 10.36
N PRO A 75 7.31 -15.47 10.43
CA PRO A 75 8.20 -15.52 11.60
C PRO A 75 8.79 -14.15 11.96
N ASN A 76 8.97 -13.89 13.26
CA ASN A 76 9.44 -12.58 13.75
C ASN A 76 10.80 -12.15 13.18
N ASP A 77 11.71 -13.08 12.87
CA ASP A 77 13.02 -12.80 12.26
C ASP A 77 12.91 -12.33 10.80
N GLN A 78 11.78 -12.61 10.15
CA GLN A 78 11.48 -12.18 8.78
C GLN A 78 10.60 -10.91 8.73
N LEU A 79 10.13 -10.40 9.88
CA LEU A 79 9.43 -9.12 9.98
C LEU A 79 10.40 -7.94 9.99
N THR A 80 11.30 -7.91 9.00
CA THR A 80 12.24 -6.80 8.79
C THR A 80 11.51 -5.60 8.18
N GLU A 81 12.08 -4.40 8.35
CA GLU A 81 11.50 -3.18 7.76
C GLU A 81 11.41 -3.28 6.24
N ASP A 82 12.42 -3.86 5.58
CA ASP A 82 12.41 -4.08 4.12
C ASP A 82 11.26 -4.99 3.68
N ASN A 83 11.05 -6.10 4.40
CA ASN A 83 9.98 -7.04 4.10
C ASN A 83 8.59 -6.44 4.36
N ILE A 84 8.44 -5.65 5.44
CA ILE A 84 7.21 -4.91 5.71
C ILE A 84 6.96 -3.85 4.63
N HIS A 85 8.01 -3.18 4.15
CA HIS A 85 7.91 -2.24 3.04
C HIS A 85 7.43 -2.94 1.76
N LEU A 86 8.01 -4.09 1.41
CA LEU A 86 7.55 -4.91 0.28
C LEU A 86 6.08 -5.34 0.44
N ALA A 87 5.65 -5.71 1.65
CA ALA A 87 4.25 -6.04 1.94
C ALA A 87 3.31 -4.84 1.71
N ARG A 88 3.76 -3.61 2.01
CA ARG A 88 2.99 -2.38 1.73
C ARG A 88 2.90 -2.07 0.24
N ILE A 89 3.97 -2.33 -0.53
CA ILE A 89 3.93 -2.23 -2.00
C ILE A 89 2.90 -3.23 -2.54
N LEU A 90 2.95 -4.49 -2.10
CA LEU A 90 1.99 -5.51 -2.52
C LEU A 90 0.55 -5.15 -2.12
N ALA A 91 0.35 -4.53 -0.96
CA ALA A 91 -0.95 -4.02 -0.53
C ALA A 91 -1.49 -2.94 -1.49
N TRP A 92 -0.63 -2.08 -2.03
CA TRP A 92 -1.03 -1.13 -3.08
C TRP A 92 -1.39 -1.82 -4.38
N CYS A 93 -0.65 -2.86 -4.80
CA CYS A 93 -1.01 -3.67 -5.96
C CYS A 93 -2.41 -4.28 -5.83
N VAL A 94 -2.81 -4.69 -4.62
CA VAL A 94 -4.16 -5.21 -4.34
C VAL A 94 -5.24 -4.12 -4.39
N GLU A 95 -4.88 -2.88 -4.05
CA GLU A 95 -5.82 -1.74 -4.12
C GLU A 95 -6.01 -1.21 -5.55
N LEU A 96 -5.02 -1.40 -6.44
CA LEU A 96 -5.07 -1.14 -7.89
C LEU A 96 -5.99 -2.15 -8.61
N VAL A 97 -7.32 -1.99 -8.46
CA VAL A 97 -8.35 -2.76 -9.17
C VAL A 97 -9.31 -1.81 -9.89
#